data_AF-A0A437KMY1-F1
#
_entry.id   AF-A0A437KMY1-F1
#
_cell.length_a   1.000
_cell.length_b   1.000
_cell.length_c   1.000
_cell.angle_alpha   90.00
_cell.angle_beta   90.00
_cell.angle_gamma   90.00
#
_symmetry.space_group_name_H-M   'P 1'
#
loop_
_entity.id
_entity.type
_entity.pdbx_description
1 polymer ?
#
loop_
_entity_poly.entity_id
_entity_poly.type
_entity_poly.pdbx_seq_one_letter_code
_entity_poly.pdbx_strand_id
1 'polypeptide(L)'
;MKPKFKLFCILIISLCFYNCSAKLEKPEFVDNGKTVDSLKKAYNCENIDFENWEDKKVTDSCLTVRLINSSKVPSAEYSNPDKENLPLKEIASAIKKSLVKPQNYKLFHVIFIEKVGDVEAYSLGEEIQSKNL
;
A
#
# COMPACT_ATOMS: atom_id res chain seq x y z
N MET A 1 -22.07 49.94 49.55
CA MET A 1 -21.39 49.48 48.32
C MET A 1 -22.27 48.47 47.61
N LYS A 2 -22.50 48.62 46.30
CA LYS A 2 -23.32 47.71 45.47
C LYS A 2 -22.42 46.58 44.93
N PRO A 3 -22.78 45.29 45.03
CA PRO A 3 -22.16 44.28 44.17
C PRO A 3 -22.96 44.17 42.87
N LYS A 4 -22.33 44.47 41.74
CA LYS A 4 -22.90 44.22 40.41
C LYS A 4 -22.23 42.97 39.82
N PHE A 5 -23.10 42.01 39.51
CA PHE A 5 -23.08 41.02 38.41
C PHE A 5 -21.77 40.36 37.96
N LYS A 6 -21.82 39.03 38.04
CA LYS A 6 -20.91 38.01 37.49
C LYS A 6 -20.66 38.17 35.99
N LEU A 7 -19.45 37.85 35.54
CA LEU A 7 -19.23 37.30 34.20
C LEU A 7 -18.31 36.07 34.34
N PHE A 8 -18.88 34.90 34.05
CA PHE A 8 -18.22 33.60 34.06
C PHE A 8 -17.60 33.42 32.67
N CYS A 9 -16.28 33.57 32.55
CA CYS A 9 -15.58 33.28 31.30
C CYS A 9 -15.51 31.76 31.12
N ILE A 10 -16.48 31.18 30.41
CA ILE A 10 -16.41 29.80 29.93
C ILE A 10 -15.34 29.78 28.83
N LEU A 11 -14.15 29.29 29.19
CA LEU A 11 -13.07 29.03 28.25
C LEU A 11 -13.49 27.80 27.41
N ILE A 12 -14.02 28.04 26.21
CA ILE A 12 -14.30 26.97 25.25
C ILE A 12 -12.93 26.48 24.76
N ILE A 13 -12.49 25.34 25.31
CA ILE A 13 -11.36 24.57 24.77
C ILE A 13 -11.84 24.02 23.43
N SER A 14 -11.56 24.75 22.35
CA SER A 14 -11.66 24.23 21.00
C SER A 14 -10.48 23.29 20.77
N LEU A 15 -10.66 22.02 21.12
CA LEU A 15 -9.81 20.92 20.69
C LEU A 15 -10.07 20.66 19.19
N CYS A 16 -9.63 21.58 18.34
CA CYS A 16 -9.41 21.29 16.93
C CYS A 16 -8.03 20.66 16.75
N PHE A 17 -7.80 19.47 17.33
CA PHE A 17 -6.76 18.61 16.79
C PHE A 17 -7.34 17.86 15.61
N TYR A 18 -7.05 18.45 14.45
CA TYR A 18 -7.00 17.84 13.14
C TYR A 18 -6.81 16.32 13.22
N ASN A 19 -7.86 15.58 12.88
CA ASN A 19 -7.67 14.26 12.29
C ASN A 19 -7.11 14.50 10.88
N CYS A 20 -5.83 14.85 10.81
CA CYS A 20 -5.07 14.69 9.58
C CYS A 20 -4.83 13.19 9.45
N SER A 21 -5.82 12.46 8.94
CA SER A 21 -5.52 11.20 8.28
C SER A 21 -4.64 11.57 7.11
N ALA A 22 -3.32 11.47 7.30
CA ALA A 22 -2.38 11.51 6.21
C ALA A 22 -2.73 10.32 5.33
N LYS A 23 -3.58 10.52 4.32
CA LYS A 23 -3.64 9.59 3.20
C LYS A 23 -2.26 9.63 2.59
N LEU A 24 -1.44 8.63 2.90
CA LEU A 24 -0.15 8.46 2.25
C LEU A 24 -0.37 8.57 0.75
N GLU A 25 0.25 9.58 0.16
CA GLU A 25 0.21 9.81 -1.28
C GLU A 25 0.65 8.54 -2.01
N LYS A 26 0.12 8.34 -3.22
CA LYS A 26 0.51 7.20 -4.05
C LYS A 26 2.05 7.10 -4.11
N PRO A 27 2.63 5.88 -4.13
CA PRO A 27 4.06 5.74 -4.19
C PRO A 27 4.64 6.47 -5.40
N GLU A 28 5.75 7.18 -5.18
CA GLU A 28 6.51 7.83 -6.24
C GLU A 28 7.60 6.90 -6.76
N PHE A 29 7.87 6.97 -8.06
CA PHE A 29 8.81 6.08 -8.75
C PHE A 29 9.97 6.85 -9.38
N VAL A 30 11.21 6.42 -9.14
CA VAL A 30 12.43 7.06 -9.70
C VAL A 30 12.54 6.87 -11.22
N ASP A 31 11.86 5.86 -11.76
CA ASP A 31 11.89 5.52 -13.18
C ASP A 31 10.69 6.06 -13.97
N ASN A 32 9.91 6.97 -13.37
CA ASN A 32 8.68 7.53 -13.91
C ASN A 32 7.64 6.46 -14.28
N GLY A 33 7.59 5.33 -13.55
CA GLY A 33 6.59 4.28 -13.71
C GLY A 33 6.94 3.21 -14.75
N LYS A 34 8.15 3.24 -15.33
CA LYS A 34 8.57 2.24 -16.34
C LYS A 34 8.54 0.81 -15.80
N THR A 35 8.90 0.60 -14.53
CA THR A 35 8.80 -0.70 -13.87
C THR A 35 7.35 -1.16 -13.81
N VAL A 36 6.43 -0.25 -13.46
CA VAL A 36 4.99 -0.54 -13.38
C VAL A 36 4.46 -0.93 -14.77
N ASP A 37 4.81 -0.17 -15.82
CA ASP A 37 4.42 -0.48 -17.20
C ASP A 37 4.96 -1.83 -17.68
N SER A 38 6.20 -2.16 -17.27
CA SER A 38 6.84 -3.42 -17.63
C SER A 38 6.17 -4.60 -16.95
N LEU A 39 5.84 -4.49 -15.67
CA LEU A 39 5.09 -5.49 -14.92
C LEU A 39 3.68 -5.67 -15.50
N LYS A 40 3.00 -4.56 -15.81
CA LYS A 40 1.67 -4.59 -16.43
C LYS A 40 1.65 -5.39 -17.73
N LYS A 41 2.66 -5.21 -18.59
CA LYS A 41 2.86 -6.00 -19.81
C LYS A 41 3.24 -7.44 -19.54
N ALA A 42 4.15 -7.68 -18.59
CA ALA A 42 4.65 -9.02 -18.26
C ALA A 42 3.52 -9.93 -17.80
N TYR A 43 2.67 -9.45 -16.90
CA TYR A 43 1.53 -10.17 -16.33
C TYR A 43 0.23 -10.01 -17.13
N ASN A 44 0.24 -9.17 -18.18
CA ASN A 44 -0.93 -8.89 -19.01
C ASN A 44 -2.16 -8.51 -18.14
N CYS A 45 -2.00 -7.50 -17.29
CA CYS A 45 -3.04 -7.01 -16.41
C CYS A 45 -3.60 -5.66 -16.91
N GLU A 46 -4.87 -5.40 -16.61
CA GLU A 46 -5.54 -4.16 -17.02
C GLU A 46 -4.99 -2.95 -16.29
N ASN A 47 -4.62 -3.12 -15.02
CA ASN A 47 -4.03 -2.07 -14.20
C ASN A 47 -3.14 -2.64 -13.09
N ILE A 48 -2.26 -1.79 -12.55
CA ILE A 48 -1.59 -2.03 -11.27
C ILE A 48 -1.92 -0.87 -10.35
N ASP A 49 -2.62 -1.16 -9.26
CA ASP A 49 -2.98 -0.18 -8.24
C ASP A 49 -2.12 -0.35 -6.98
N PHE A 50 -1.98 0.76 -6.25
CA PHE A 50 -1.17 0.82 -5.04
C PHE A 50 -2.00 1.33 -3.87
N GLU A 51 -1.89 0.63 -2.74
CA GLU A 51 -2.56 1.01 -1.51
C GLU A 51 -1.54 1.02 -0.37
N ASN A 52 -1.40 2.18 0.27
CA ASN A 52 -0.52 2.36 1.41
C ASN A 52 -1.32 2.10 2.69
N TRP A 53 -0.86 1.14 3.49
CA TRP A 53 -1.39 0.88 4.81
C TRP A 53 -0.42 1.41 5.86
N GLU A 54 -0.89 2.36 6.67
CA GLU A 54 -0.10 2.91 7.76
C GLU A 54 0.02 1.89 8.89
N ASP A 55 1.25 1.72 9.35
CA ASP A 55 1.52 1.21 10.69
C ASP A 55 1.87 2.41 11.59
N LYS A 56 1.98 2.22 12.92
CA LYS A 56 2.16 3.33 13.89
C LYS A 56 3.35 4.28 13.60
N LYS A 57 4.25 3.92 12.69
CA LYS A 57 5.35 4.76 12.18
C LYS A 57 5.31 4.76 10.65
N VAL A 58 5.55 5.92 10.02
CA VAL A 58 5.61 6.05 8.55
C VAL A 58 6.64 5.11 7.91
N THR A 59 7.73 4.80 8.62
CA THR A 59 8.78 3.86 8.18
C THR A 59 8.41 2.39 8.34
N ASP A 60 7.27 2.09 8.97
CA ASP A 60 6.78 0.73 9.21
C ASP A 60 5.60 0.38 8.28
N SER A 61 5.33 1.20 7.27
CA SER A 61 4.16 1.05 6.41
C SER A 61 4.22 -0.21 5.54
N CYS A 62 3.04 -0.69 5.16
CA CYS A 62 2.87 -1.76 4.17
C CYS A 62 2.45 -1.14 2.82
N LEU A 63 3.13 -1.51 1.74
CA LEU A 63 2.69 -1.19 0.38
C LEU A 63 1.99 -2.41 -0.23
N THR A 64 0.69 -2.28 -0.51
CA THR A 64 -0.03 -3.28 -1.30
C THR A 64 0.08 -2.96 -2.78
N VAL A 65 0.54 -3.93 -3.57
CA VAL A 65 0.65 -3.90 -5.03
C VAL A 65 -0.44 -4.79 -5.61
N ARG A 66 -1.40 -4.19 -6.30
CA ARG A 66 -2.64 -4.84 -6.76
C ARG A 66 -2.62 -5.00 -8.26
N LEU A 67 -2.41 -6.20 -8.76
CA LEU A 67 -2.45 -6.52 -10.19
C LEU A 67 -3.89 -6.89 -10.57
N ILE A 68 -4.57 -6.00 -11.30
CA ILE A 68 -6.00 -6.09 -11.60
C ILE A 68 -6.22 -6.81 -12.94
N ASN A 69 -7.07 -7.83 -12.96
CA ASN A 69 -7.47 -8.58 -14.15
C ASN A 69 -6.26 -9.12 -14.93
N SER A 70 -5.30 -9.70 -14.22
CA SER A 70 -4.14 -10.36 -14.82
C SER A 70 -4.55 -11.66 -15.49
N SER A 71 -4.19 -11.85 -16.77
CA SER A 71 -4.37 -13.14 -17.44
C SER A 71 -3.21 -14.12 -17.21
N LYS A 72 -2.18 -13.71 -16.47
CA LYS A 72 -0.98 -14.54 -16.17
C LYS A 72 -0.73 -14.61 -14.67
N VAL A 73 -1.74 -15.06 -13.92
CA VAL A 73 -1.57 -15.35 -12.49
C VAL A 73 -0.63 -16.57 -12.36
N PRO A 74 0.46 -16.48 -11.59
CA PRO A 74 1.33 -17.63 -11.32
C PRO A 74 0.51 -18.80 -10.77
N SER A 75 0.76 -20.01 -11.26
CA SER A 75 0.15 -21.19 -10.67
C SER A 75 0.72 -21.41 -9.28
N ALA A 76 -0.18 -21.58 -8.32
CA ALA A 76 0.08 -22.02 -6.96
C ALA A 76 0.61 -23.48 -6.94
N GLU A 77 1.71 -23.78 -7.63
CA GLU A 77 2.37 -25.08 -7.51
C GLU A 77 3.20 -25.10 -6.21
N TYR A 78 2.46 -25.17 -5.10
CA TYR A 78 2.95 -25.38 -3.74
C TYR A 78 3.34 -26.84 -3.54
N SER A 79 4.47 -27.26 -4.10
CA SER A 79 5.04 -28.58 -3.80
C SER A 79 6.53 -28.56 -3.52
N ASN A 80 7.15 -27.39 -3.43
CA ASN A 80 8.51 -27.26 -2.93
C ASN A 80 8.63 -26.10 -1.92
N PRO A 81 8.84 -26.37 -0.62
CA PRO A 81 9.02 -25.32 0.39
C PRO A 81 10.27 -24.45 0.15
N ASP A 82 11.19 -24.88 -0.72
CA ASP A 82 12.36 -24.10 -1.13
C ASP A 82 12.09 -23.21 -2.36
N LYS A 83 10.96 -23.41 -3.04
CA LYS A 83 10.41 -22.47 -4.03
C LYS A 83 9.37 -21.60 -3.34
N GLU A 84 9.84 -20.72 -2.45
CA GLU A 84 9.07 -19.52 -2.06
C GLU A 84 8.49 -18.87 -3.33
N ASN A 85 7.34 -18.19 -3.27
CA ASN A 85 6.67 -17.65 -4.48
C ASN A 85 7.54 -16.57 -5.17
N LEU A 86 8.55 -17.03 -5.91
CA LEU A 86 9.55 -16.26 -6.63
C LEU A 86 8.88 -15.18 -7.48
N PRO A 87 7.77 -15.45 -8.20
CA PRO A 87 7.10 -14.42 -8.98
C PRO A 87 6.58 -13.24 -8.13
N LEU A 88 6.01 -13.51 -6.94
CA LEU A 88 5.50 -12.44 -6.07
C LEU A 88 6.66 -11.63 -5.47
N LYS A 89 7.75 -12.31 -5.10
CA LYS A 89 8.99 -11.66 -4.63
C LYS A 89 9.67 -10.84 -5.70
N GLU A 90 9.68 -11.29 -6.95
CA GLU A 90 10.23 -10.56 -8.09
C GLU A 90 9.43 -9.28 -8.35
N ILE A 91 8.10 -9.33 -8.31
CA ILE A 91 7.24 -8.15 -8.39
C ILE A 91 7.59 -7.17 -7.27
N ALA A 92 7.60 -7.64 -6.02
CA ALA A 92 7.87 -6.79 -4.86
C ALA A 92 9.29 -6.18 -4.90
N SER A 93 10.31 -6.95 -5.31
CA SER A 93 11.69 -6.46 -5.44
C SER A 93 11.83 -5.44 -6.57
N ALA A 94 11.15 -5.65 -7.70
CA ALA A 94 11.13 -4.69 -8.81
C ALA A 94 10.47 -3.38 -8.37
N ILE A 95 9.29 -3.44 -7.76
CA ILE A 95 8.60 -2.26 -7.21
C ILE A 95 9.51 -1.55 -6.21
N LYS A 96 10.03 -2.24 -5.19
CA LYS A 96 10.93 -1.66 -4.18
C LYS A 96 12.10 -0.91 -4.80
N LYS A 97 12.79 -1.49 -5.79
CA LYS A 97 13.93 -0.85 -6.49
C LYS A 97 13.54 0.40 -7.26
N SER A 98 12.30 0.47 -7.74
CA SER A 98 11.78 1.61 -8.50
C SER A 98 11.20 2.73 -7.64
N LEU A 99 11.02 2.54 -6.32
CA LEU A 99 10.47 3.57 -5.44
C LEU A 99 11.47 4.69 -5.16
N VAL A 100 10.98 5.92 -4.98
CA VAL A 100 11.80 7.06 -4.50
C VAL A 100 12.19 6.88 -3.03
N LYS A 101 11.30 6.33 -2.21
CA LYS A 101 11.51 6.14 -0.76
C LYS A 101 11.23 4.69 -0.34
N PRO A 102 12.00 3.69 -0.83
CA PRO A 102 11.76 2.29 -0.51
C PRO A 102 11.86 1.97 0.98
N GLN A 103 12.68 2.72 1.73
CA GLN A 103 12.85 2.59 3.18
C GLN A 103 11.59 2.91 4.00
N ASN A 104 10.56 3.52 3.39
CA ASN A 104 9.30 3.78 4.08
C ASN A 104 8.47 2.50 4.27
N TYR A 105 8.82 1.41 3.58
CA TYR A 105 8.03 0.19 3.53
C TYR A 105 8.76 -0.98 4.17
N LYS A 106 8.21 -1.49 5.28
CA LYS A 106 8.69 -2.73 5.93
C LYS A 106 8.11 -3.98 5.33
N LEU A 107 6.93 -3.86 4.72
CA LEU A 107 6.21 -4.97 4.12
C LEU A 107 5.72 -4.58 2.72
N PHE A 108 5.73 -5.54 1.82
CA PHE A 108 5.07 -5.46 0.53
C PHE A 108 4.02 -6.57 0.48
N HIS A 109 2.79 -6.23 0.12
CA HIS A 109 1.74 -7.21 -0.10
C HIS A 109 1.41 -7.24 -1.59
N VAL A 110 1.79 -8.30 -2.29
CA VAL A 110 1.51 -8.43 -3.73
C VAL A 110 0.28 -9.29 -3.90
N ILE A 111 -0.75 -8.75 -4.56
CA ILE A 111 -2.01 -9.44 -4.77
C ILE A 111 -2.50 -9.34 -6.22
N PHE A 112 -3.08 -10.43 -6.69
CA PHE A 112 -3.83 -10.51 -7.93
C PHE A 112 -5.33 -10.43 -7.63
N ILE A 113 -6.01 -9.55 -8.33
CA ILE A 113 -7.44 -9.27 -8.14
C ILE A 113 -8.16 -9.47 -9.47
N GLU A 114 -9.22 -10.25 -9.46
CA GLU A 114 -10.22 -10.27 -10.52
C GLU A 114 -11.33 -9.28 -10.18
N LYS A 115 -11.59 -8.33 -11.08
CA LYS A 115 -12.54 -7.25 -10.91
C LYS A 115 -13.60 -7.31 -12.01
N VAL A 116 -14.85 -7.50 -11.60
CA VAL A 116 -16.03 -7.50 -12.47
C VAL A 116 -16.99 -6.42 -11.99
N GLY A 117 -16.97 -5.26 -12.65
CA GLY A 117 -17.66 -4.06 -12.17
C GLY A 117 -17.04 -3.56 -10.87
N ASP A 118 -17.87 -3.36 -9.84
CA ASP A 118 -17.45 -2.93 -8.50
C ASP A 118 -17.09 -4.09 -7.56
N VAL A 119 -17.20 -5.34 -8.03
CA VAL A 119 -16.88 -6.53 -7.25
C VAL A 119 -15.43 -6.93 -7.48
N GLU A 120 -14.69 -7.16 -6.41
CA GLU A 120 -13.29 -7.60 -6.42
C GLU A 120 -13.15 -8.96 -5.73
N ALA A 121 -12.49 -9.90 -6.40
CA ALA A 121 -12.17 -11.22 -5.89
C ALA A 121 -10.65 -11.44 -5.87
N TYR A 122 -10.12 -12.01 -4.78
CA TYR A 122 -8.69 -12.28 -4.62
C TYR A 122 -8.36 -13.63 -5.25
N SER A 123 -7.39 -13.66 -6.17
CA SER A 123 -6.99 -14.90 -6.84
C SER A 123 -5.67 -15.47 -6.32
N LEU A 124 -4.72 -14.61 -5.91
CA LEU A 124 -3.42 -15.00 -5.31
C LEU A 124 -2.82 -13.81 -4.58
N GLY A 125 -2.15 -14.04 -3.45
CA GLY A 125 -1.44 -12.96 -2.75
C GLY A 125 -0.41 -13.45 -1.73
N GLU A 126 0.61 -12.62 -1.46
CA GLU A 126 1.59 -12.87 -0.41
C GLU A 126 2.13 -11.58 0.21
N GLU A 127 2.26 -11.60 1.54
CA GLU A 127 2.98 -10.61 2.32
C GLU A 127 4.47 -10.94 2.40
N ILE A 128 5.31 -10.00 1.96
CA ILE A 128 6.75 -10.17 1.85
C ILE A 128 7.45 -9.10 2.67
N GLN A 129 8.29 -9.54 3.59
CA GLN A 129 9.12 -8.66 4.40
C GLN A 129 10.16 -7.95 3.54
N SER A 130 10.28 -6.63 3.67
CA SER A 130 11.21 -5.80 2.88
C SER A 130 12.67 -6.24 3.04
N LYS A 131 13.05 -6.79 4.20
CA LYS A 131 14.39 -7.37 4.41
C LYS A 131 14.69 -8.63 3.58
N ASN A 132 13.67 -9.24 2.99
CA ASN A 132 13.76 -10.43 2.14
C ASN A 132 13.69 -10.07 0.63
N LEU A 133 13.80 -8.77 0.28
CA LEU A 133 13.62 -8.22 -1.09
C LEU A 133 14.83 -7.43 -1.62
#